data_AF-A0A6N3K830-F1
#
_entry.id   AF-A0A6N3K830-F1
#
_cell.length_a   1.000
_cell.length_b   1.000
_cell.length_c   1.000
_cell.angle_alpha   90.00
_cell.angle_beta   90.00
_cell.angle_gamma   90.00
#
_symmetry.space_group_name_H-M   'P 1'
#
loop_
_entity.id
_entity.type
_entity.pdbx_description
1 polymer ?
#
loop_
_entity_poly.entity_id
_entity_poly.type
_entity_poly.pdbx_seq_one_letter_code
_entity_poly.pdbx_strand_id
1 'polypeptide(L)'
;MSDARPAREAPATFRDVFGQSEFRAIFAANTLSWVGDYLARAAVTVLVLRETDSVALSAAAFAASYLPWLVGGPLLSALAERHNYRRVMVVCDLLRMALMALVAMPWMPTWSIFALIFLATLANPPSQAARSALMPHLLTGDRLVVGLAAFTSAGQAAQVVGYLIGATVAALNPNTALLVNAVTFAVSAALVRFGVRERPPAMAEVHRSHLLRETVQGFRIVFERPVLRAIAVLVFSAMLFSIVPEGLAAGWAADRTDGRMDAGTAQGLIMAAVPVGYILGGLTISRLVGPERRLTLMRPLMIIAPATLVPALFNPPPTVVALLAGGCGFAVAGLVPVANGLFVQALPDGFRARAFGVMASGTQIIQGAAVLVTGALAERFSVPSVVGVWSAAGVLIMTLAALAWPRPQVIHEAVAAARAESAAGGGPAHAHAPGPASGDRNREHGRHRHAVT
;
A
#
# COMPACT_ATOMS: atom_id res chain seq x y z
N MET A 1 -21.93 36.29 18.53
CA MET A 1 -20.74 35.48 18.19
C MET A 1 -20.75 34.27 19.11
N SER A 2 -21.20 33.11 18.62
CA SER A 2 -21.22 31.87 19.40
C SER A 2 -19.82 31.27 19.37
N ASP A 3 -19.18 31.27 20.53
CA ASP A 3 -17.85 30.73 20.77
C ASP A 3 -17.94 29.19 20.85
N ALA A 4 -18.28 28.57 19.72
CA ALA A 4 -18.28 27.12 19.59
C ALA A 4 -16.83 26.66 19.41
N ARG A 5 -16.13 26.46 20.54
CA ARG A 5 -14.87 25.69 20.55
C ARG A 5 -15.14 24.38 19.79
N PRO A 6 -14.35 24.02 18.76
CA PRO A 6 -14.51 22.75 18.09
C PRO A 6 -14.39 21.64 19.15
N ALA A 7 -15.43 20.80 19.25
CA ALA A 7 -15.43 19.67 20.17
C ALA A 7 -14.15 18.86 19.91
N ARG A 8 -13.30 18.72 20.94
CA ARG A 8 -12.13 17.84 20.88
C ARG A 8 -12.63 16.47 20.43
N GLU A 9 -12.26 16.05 19.22
CA GLU A 9 -12.60 14.72 18.69
C GLU A 9 -12.13 13.69 19.71
N ALA A 10 -13.08 13.05 20.40
CA ALA A 10 -12.76 11.91 21.24
C ALA A 10 -12.06 10.86 20.36
N PRO A 11 -11.00 10.18 20.87
CA PRO A 11 -10.27 9.20 20.07
C PRO A 11 -11.25 8.14 19.56
N ALA A 12 -11.24 7.93 18.25
CA ALA A 12 -12.16 7.00 17.60
C ALA A 12 -11.87 5.57 18.07
N THR A 13 -12.90 4.84 18.48
CA THR A 13 -12.74 3.45 18.92
C THR A 13 -13.01 2.49 17.76
N PHE A 14 -12.41 1.30 17.77
CA PHE A 14 -12.70 0.24 16.80
C PHE A 14 -14.21 -0.04 16.67
N ARG A 15 -14.98 0.05 17.76
CA ARG A 15 -16.45 -0.09 17.74
C ARG A 15 -17.13 0.94 16.84
N ASP A 16 -16.67 2.18 16.82
CA ASP A 16 -17.26 3.25 15.99
C ASP A 16 -17.01 3.00 14.50
N VAL A 17 -15.83 2.44 14.18
CA VAL A 17 -15.45 2.07 12.82
C VAL A 17 -16.24 0.85 12.34
N PHE A 18 -16.31 -0.21 13.14
CA PHE A 18 -17.09 -1.41 12.84
C PHE A 18 -18.61 -1.21 12.95
N GLY A 19 -19.08 -0.10 13.52
CA GLY A 19 -20.49 0.29 13.48
C GLY A 19 -21.01 0.58 12.06
N GLN A 20 -20.11 0.97 11.14
CA GLN A 20 -20.45 1.21 9.74
C GLN A 20 -20.57 -0.10 8.96
N SER A 21 -21.78 -0.41 8.45
CA SER A 21 -22.07 -1.66 7.73
C SER A 21 -21.26 -1.81 6.43
N GLU A 22 -21.10 -0.72 5.68
CA GLU A 22 -20.29 -0.70 4.45
C GLU A 22 -18.80 -0.96 4.73
N PHE A 23 -18.27 -0.44 5.85
CA PHE A 23 -16.89 -0.71 6.25
C PHE A 23 -16.69 -2.19 6.60
N ARG A 24 -17.62 -2.78 7.37
CA ARG A 24 -17.59 -4.21 7.72
C ARG A 24 -17.57 -5.10 6.48
N ALA A 25 -18.37 -4.78 5.47
CA ALA A 25 -18.43 -5.54 4.24
C ALA A 25 -17.10 -5.50 3.47
N ILE A 26 -16.51 -4.31 3.30
CA ILE A 26 -15.23 -4.14 2.62
C ILE A 26 -14.10 -4.78 3.42
N PHE A 27 -14.12 -4.64 4.75
CA PHE A 27 -13.14 -5.24 5.65
C PHE A 27 -13.15 -6.77 5.52
N ALA A 28 -14.31 -7.41 5.67
CA ALA A 28 -14.45 -8.86 5.56
C ALA A 28 -14.06 -9.37 4.17
N ALA A 29 -14.53 -8.71 3.11
CA ALA A 29 -14.20 -9.06 1.73
C ALA A 29 -12.68 -9.02 1.49
N ASN A 30 -12.04 -7.94 1.91
CA ASN A 30 -10.62 -7.73 1.67
C ASN A 30 -9.72 -8.62 2.53
N THR A 31 -10.08 -8.86 3.80
CA THR A 31 -9.36 -9.84 4.64
C THR A 31 -9.40 -11.22 4.00
N LEU A 32 -10.56 -11.64 3.49
CA LEU A 32 -10.72 -12.94 2.84
C LEU A 32 -9.88 -13.03 1.55
N SER A 33 -9.93 -11.99 0.71
CA SER A 33 -9.09 -11.90 -0.49
C SER A 33 -7.59 -11.92 -0.18
N TRP A 34 -7.15 -11.28 0.89
CA TRP A 34 -5.75 -11.31 1.29
C TRP A 34 -5.31 -12.70 1.76
N VAL A 35 -6.12 -13.38 2.59
CA VAL A 35 -5.82 -14.76 3.00
C VAL A 35 -5.67 -15.65 1.77
N GLY A 36 -6.60 -15.55 0.83
CA GLY A 36 -6.55 -16.26 -0.44
C GLY A 36 -5.30 -15.93 -1.28
N ASP A 37 -4.93 -14.65 -1.36
CA ASP A 37 -3.73 -14.21 -2.10
C ASP A 37 -2.44 -14.80 -1.56
N TYR A 38 -2.24 -14.76 -0.24
CA TYR A 38 -1.05 -15.31 0.40
C TYR A 38 -1.02 -16.84 0.32
N LEU A 39 -2.19 -17.48 0.44
CA LEU A 39 -2.36 -18.91 0.23
C LEU A 39 -1.99 -19.32 -1.20
N ALA A 40 -2.45 -18.57 -2.21
CA ALA A 40 -2.10 -18.84 -3.60
C ALA A 40 -0.62 -18.57 -3.90
N ARG A 41 0.00 -17.52 -3.33
CA ARG A 41 1.44 -17.32 -3.46
C ARG A 41 2.23 -18.51 -2.92
N ALA A 42 1.86 -19.04 -1.76
CA ALA A 42 2.49 -20.24 -1.22
C ALA A 42 2.30 -21.46 -2.14
N ALA A 43 1.07 -21.68 -2.62
CA ALA A 43 0.75 -22.78 -3.53
C ALA A 43 1.52 -22.72 -4.85
N VAL A 44 1.65 -21.52 -5.44
CA VAL A 44 2.41 -21.28 -6.67
C VAL A 44 3.89 -21.61 -6.46
N THR A 45 4.50 -21.14 -5.37
CA THR A 45 5.91 -21.45 -5.08
C THR A 45 6.15 -22.96 -4.99
N VAL A 46 5.25 -23.71 -4.34
CA VAL A 46 5.35 -25.17 -4.24
C VAL A 46 5.12 -25.85 -5.60
N LEU A 47 4.15 -25.39 -6.38
CA LEU A 47 3.83 -25.95 -7.69
C LEU A 47 4.99 -25.79 -8.67
N VAL A 48 5.58 -24.59 -8.74
CA VAL A 48 6.73 -24.31 -9.62
C VAL A 48 7.94 -25.14 -9.20
N LEU A 49 8.18 -25.28 -7.90
CA LEU A 49 9.27 -26.11 -7.40
C LEU A 49 9.07 -27.58 -7.80
N ARG A 50 7.85 -28.11 -7.71
CA ARG A 50 7.53 -29.49 -8.09
C ARG A 50 7.63 -29.75 -9.59
N GLU A 51 7.21 -28.80 -10.43
CA GLU A 51 7.26 -28.98 -11.89
C GLU A 51 8.66 -28.77 -12.48
N THR A 52 9.47 -27.92 -11.85
CA THR A 52 10.70 -27.42 -12.47
C THR A 52 11.98 -27.97 -11.83
N ASP A 53 11.91 -28.50 -10.60
CA ASP A 53 13.06 -28.90 -9.76
C ASP A 53 14.16 -27.82 -9.61
N SER A 54 13.82 -26.56 -9.92
CA SER A 54 14.77 -25.46 -10.03
C SER A 54 14.38 -24.31 -9.09
N VAL A 55 15.20 -24.10 -8.06
CA VAL A 55 15.08 -22.99 -7.11
C VAL A 55 15.17 -21.64 -7.82
N ALA A 56 15.97 -21.54 -8.89
CA ALA A 56 16.15 -20.30 -9.66
C ALA A 56 14.85 -19.88 -10.39
N LEU A 57 14.11 -20.83 -10.95
CA LEU A 57 12.86 -20.56 -11.65
C LEU A 57 11.71 -20.23 -10.67
N SER A 58 11.72 -20.81 -9.47
CA SER A 58 10.82 -20.42 -8.38
C SER A 58 11.08 -18.98 -7.88
N ALA A 59 12.35 -18.58 -7.76
CA ALA A 59 12.70 -17.21 -7.42
C ALA A 59 12.31 -16.22 -8.53
N ALA A 60 12.51 -16.60 -9.80
CA ALA A 60 12.09 -15.81 -10.96
C ALA A 60 10.56 -15.65 -11.03
N ALA A 61 9.79 -16.69 -10.70
CA ALA A 61 8.33 -16.64 -10.60
C ALA A 61 7.84 -15.67 -9.51
N PHE A 62 8.50 -15.70 -8.35
CA PHE A 62 8.21 -14.79 -7.27
C PHE A 62 8.54 -13.34 -7.65
N ALA A 63 9.70 -13.10 -8.30
CA ALA A 63 10.06 -11.80 -8.85
C ALA A 63 9.07 -11.32 -9.93
N ALA A 64 8.61 -12.23 -10.80
CA ALA A 64 7.61 -11.95 -11.83
C ALA A 64 6.27 -11.49 -11.26
N SER A 65 5.97 -11.82 -9.99
CA SER A 65 4.75 -11.37 -9.31
C SER A 65 4.75 -9.87 -8.97
N TYR A 66 5.90 -9.20 -9.04
CA TYR A 66 6.01 -7.74 -8.86
C TYR A 66 5.82 -6.97 -10.17
N LEU A 67 6.11 -7.56 -11.34
CA LEU A 67 5.92 -6.90 -12.63
C LEU A 67 4.49 -6.39 -12.89
N PRO A 68 3.41 -7.13 -12.52
CA PRO A 68 2.04 -6.64 -12.64
C PRO A 68 1.81 -5.31 -11.91
N TRP A 69 2.52 -5.05 -10.81
CA TRP A 69 2.38 -3.78 -10.08
C TRP A 69 3.03 -2.61 -10.82
N LEU A 70 4.07 -2.85 -11.60
CA LEU A 70 4.75 -1.81 -12.39
C LEU A 70 3.81 -1.24 -13.48
N VAL A 71 3.05 -2.12 -14.13
CA VAL A 71 2.12 -1.74 -15.20
C VAL A 71 0.72 -1.42 -14.64
N GLY A 72 0.20 -2.32 -13.81
CA GLY A 72 -1.17 -2.25 -13.31
C GLY A 72 -1.41 -1.13 -12.30
N GLY A 73 -0.43 -0.82 -11.46
CA GLY A 73 -0.60 0.24 -10.46
C GLY A 73 -0.84 1.62 -11.08
N PRO A 74 -0.01 2.13 -12.00
CA PRO A 74 -0.21 3.48 -12.51
C PRO A 74 -1.26 3.56 -13.65
N LEU A 75 -1.36 2.54 -14.52
CA LEU A 75 -2.33 2.55 -15.63
C LEU A 75 -3.72 2.07 -15.22
N LEU A 76 -3.83 0.89 -14.59
CA LEU A 76 -5.15 0.31 -14.31
C LEU A 76 -5.85 0.99 -13.13
N SER A 77 -5.11 1.56 -12.18
CA SER A 77 -5.70 2.37 -11.12
C SER A 77 -6.32 3.68 -11.65
N ALA A 78 -5.80 4.24 -12.75
CA ALA A 78 -6.44 5.39 -13.41
C ALA A 78 -7.75 4.99 -14.09
N LEU A 79 -7.81 3.77 -14.66
CA LEU A 79 -9.03 3.20 -15.24
C LEU A 79 -10.13 2.96 -14.19
N ALA A 80 -9.74 2.68 -12.95
CA ALA A 80 -10.67 2.46 -11.84
C ALA A 80 -11.53 3.70 -11.52
N GLU A 81 -11.03 4.91 -11.79
CA GLU A 81 -11.77 6.16 -11.55
C GLU A 81 -12.87 6.44 -12.58
N ARG A 82 -12.79 5.80 -13.76
CA ARG A 82 -13.78 5.95 -14.84
C ARG A 82 -15.08 5.19 -14.58
N HIS A 83 -15.06 4.28 -13.61
CA HIS A 83 -16.13 3.35 -13.32
C HIS A 83 -16.54 3.41 -11.84
N ASN A 84 -17.73 2.91 -11.52
CA ASN A 84 -18.17 2.80 -10.12
C ASN A 84 -17.18 1.92 -9.34
N TYR A 85 -16.64 2.42 -8.22
CA TYR A 85 -15.65 1.69 -7.42
C TYR A 85 -16.13 0.29 -7.01
N ARG A 86 -17.43 0.15 -6.66
CA ARG A 86 -18.06 -1.16 -6.38
C ARG A 86 -17.96 -2.11 -7.57
N ARG A 87 -18.22 -1.62 -8.80
CA ARG A 87 -18.19 -2.44 -10.02
C ARG A 87 -16.76 -2.85 -10.36
N VAL A 88 -15.78 -1.95 -10.21
CA VAL A 88 -14.36 -2.27 -10.41
C VAL A 88 -13.93 -3.38 -9.46
N MET A 89 -14.24 -3.25 -8.17
CA MET A 89 -13.89 -4.26 -7.17
C MET A 89 -14.51 -5.63 -7.49
N VAL A 90 -15.81 -5.68 -7.79
CA VAL A 90 -16.51 -6.93 -8.11
C VAL A 90 -15.97 -7.57 -9.41
N VAL A 91 -15.75 -6.78 -10.46
CA VAL A 91 -15.23 -7.31 -11.75
C VAL A 91 -13.81 -7.83 -11.57
N CYS A 92 -12.94 -7.12 -10.84
CA CYS A 92 -11.59 -7.58 -10.55
C CYS A 92 -11.60 -8.87 -9.73
N ASP A 93 -12.43 -8.97 -8.69
CA ASP A 93 -12.50 -10.17 -7.85
C ASP A 93 -13.09 -11.37 -8.63
N LEU A 94 -14.10 -11.16 -9.49
CA LEU A 94 -14.62 -12.23 -10.37
C LEU A 94 -13.63 -12.66 -11.45
N LEU A 95 -12.87 -11.72 -12.04
CA LEU A 95 -11.82 -12.03 -12.99
C LEU A 95 -10.73 -12.88 -12.30
N ARG A 96 -10.32 -12.52 -11.09
CA ARG A 96 -9.33 -13.27 -10.30
C ARG A 96 -9.84 -14.65 -9.91
N MET A 97 -11.12 -14.77 -9.54
CA MET A 97 -11.78 -16.06 -9.31
C MET A 97 -11.67 -16.96 -10.55
N ALA A 98 -12.06 -16.45 -11.72
CA ALA A 98 -12.02 -17.23 -12.96
C ALA A 98 -10.59 -17.63 -13.33
N LEU A 99 -9.64 -16.70 -13.24
CA LEU A 99 -8.23 -16.97 -13.52
C LEU A 99 -7.64 -18.01 -12.55
N MET A 100 -7.95 -17.91 -11.26
CA MET A 100 -7.42 -18.84 -10.26
C MET A 100 -8.07 -20.24 -10.38
N ALA A 101 -9.35 -20.31 -10.74
CA ALA A 101 -10.02 -21.56 -11.07
C ALA A 101 -9.45 -22.21 -12.33
N LEU A 102 -9.08 -21.40 -13.34
CA LEU A 102 -8.35 -21.88 -14.51
C LEU A 102 -7.01 -22.47 -14.09
N VAL A 103 -6.20 -21.74 -13.29
CA VAL A 103 -4.88 -22.22 -12.83
C VAL A 103 -4.97 -23.55 -12.05
N ALA A 104 -6.08 -23.80 -11.36
CA ALA A 104 -6.28 -25.05 -10.64
C ALA A 104 -6.52 -26.28 -11.56
N MET A 105 -6.70 -26.09 -12.87
CA MET A 105 -6.91 -27.20 -13.80
C MET A 105 -5.60 -27.97 -14.06
N PRO A 106 -5.60 -29.31 -13.91
CA PRO A 106 -4.38 -30.12 -13.90
C PRO A 106 -3.68 -30.29 -15.26
N TRP A 107 -4.28 -29.83 -16.37
CA TRP A 107 -3.73 -29.98 -17.72
C TRP A 107 -3.10 -28.69 -18.28
N MET A 108 -2.83 -27.70 -17.44
CA MET A 108 -2.31 -26.42 -17.92
C MET A 108 -0.79 -26.38 -17.94
N PRO A 109 -0.18 -25.94 -19.07
CA PRO A 109 1.27 -25.87 -19.18
C PRO A 109 1.82 -24.79 -18.25
N THR A 110 3.03 -24.99 -17.75
CA THR A 110 3.71 -24.12 -16.77
C THR A 110 3.76 -22.64 -17.22
N TRP A 111 3.96 -22.38 -18.51
CA TRP A 111 3.93 -21.02 -19.07
C TRP A 111 2.55 -20.35 -18.97
N SER A 112 1.47 -21.12 -19.15
CA SER A 112 0.10 -20.60 -18.99
C SER A 112 -0.20 -20.30 -17.53
N ILE A 113 0.32 -21.10 -16.59
CA ILE A 113 0.20 -20.85 -15.15
C ILE A 113 0.83 -19.49 -14.81
N PHE A 114 2.06 -19.23 -15.28
CA PHE A 114 2.70 -17.93 -15.08
C PHE A 114 1.91 -16.77 -15.70
N ALA A 115 1.43 -16.92 -16.93
CA ALA A 115 0.65 -15.89 -17.60
C ALA A 115 -0.67 -15.59 -16.88
N LEU A 116 -1.36 -16.61 -16.36
CA LEU A 116 -2.62 -16.45 -15.64
C LEU A 116 -2.42 -15.86 -14.25
N ILE A 117 -1.37 -16.26 -13.53
CA ILE A 117 -1.00 -15.66 -12.26
C ILE A 117 -0.69 -14.18 -12.48
N PHE A 118 0.12 -13.86 -13.49
CA PHE A 118 0.43 -12.48 -13.87
C PHE A 118 -0.84 -11.67 -14.15
N LEU A 119 -1.78 -12.24 -14.89
CA LEU A 119 -3.05 -11.58 -15.21
C LEU A 119 -3.94 -11.40 -13.97
N ALA A 120 -3.92 -12.36 -13.04
CA ALA A 120 -4.64 -12.28 -11.78
C ALA A 120 -4.05 -11.22 -10.83
N THR A 121 -2.72 -11.11 -10.73
CA THR A 121 -2.07 -10.03 -9.96
C THR A 121 -2.28 -8.67 -10.62
N LEU A 122 -2.40 -8.60 -11.94
CA LEU A 122 -2.68 -7.35 -12.66
C LEU A 122 -4.08 -6.78 -12.35
N ALA A 123 -5.02 -7.62 -11.94
CA ALA A 123 -6.34 -7.21 -11.46
C ALA A 123 -6.35 -6.68 -10.01
N ASN A 124 -5.25 -6.84 -9.25
CA ASN A 124 -5.15 -6.41 -7.85
C ASN A 124 -5.06 -4.87 -7.69
N PRO A 125 -4.15 -4.16 -8.39
CA PRO A 125 -4.01 -2.71 -8.25
C PRO A 125 -5.31 -1.89 -8.46
N PRO A 126 -6.12 -2.11 -9.51
CA PRO A 126 -7.36 -1.34 -9.68
C PRO A 126 -8.36 -1.59 -8.54
N SER A 127 -8.44 -2.82 -8.03
CA SER A 127 -9.29 -3.15 -6.88
C SER A 127 -8.81 -2.44 -5.61
N GLN A 128 -7.50 -2.39 -5.37
CA GLN A 128 -6.90 -1.72 -4.22
C GLN A 128 -7.07 -0.20 -4.30
N ALA A 129 -6.87 0.39 -5.47
CA ALA A 129 -7.04 1.81 -5.70
C ALA A 129 -8.50 2.25 -5.49
N ALA A 130 -9.46 1.47 -5.99
CA ALA A 130 -10.89 1.69 -5.75
C ALA A 130 -11.24 1.61 -4.25
N ARG A 131 -10.71 0.63 -3.53
CA ARG A 131 -10.88 0.46 -2.08
C ARG A 131 -10.36 1.67 -1.30
N SER A 132 -9.13 2.09 -1.59
CA SER A 132 -8.49 3.23 -0.94
C SER A 132 -9.21 4.55 -1.25
N ALA A 133 -9.73 4.72 -2.47
CA ALA A 133 -10.52 5.89 -2.83
C ALA A 133 -11.90 5.92 -2.14
N LEU A 134 -12.48 4.75 -1.85
CA LEU A 134 -13.77 4.63 -1.17
C LEU A 134 -13.68 4.85 0.35
N MET A 135 -12.55 4.49 0.97
CA MET A 135 -12.33 4.58 2.42
C MET A 135 -12.66 5.96 3.05
N PRO A 136 -12.17 7.10 2.51
CA PRO A 136 -12.48 8.41 3.08
C PRO A 136 -13.94 8.84 2.90
N HIS A 137 -14.73 8.18 2.04
CA HIS A 137 -16.19 8.40 1.96
C HIS A 137 -16.96 7.63 3.05
N LEU A 138 -16.32 6.64 3.69
CA LEU A 138 -16.91 5.81 4.74
C LEU A 138 -16.52 6.27 6.14
N LEU A 139 -15.28 6.72 6.28
CA LEU A 139 -14.67 7.11 7.54
C LEU A 139 -14.00 8.47 7.38
N THR A 140 -14.29 9.38 8.30
CA THR A 140 -13.73 10.73 8.34
C THR A 140 -12.90 10.95 9.60
N GLY A 141 -11.94 11.88 9.55
CA GLY A 141 -11.12 12.26 10.70
C GLY A 141 -10.31 11.09 11.26
N ASP A 142 -10.27 10.96 12.60
CA ASP A 142 -9.54 9.89 13.29
C ASP A 142 -10.07 8.48 12.99
N ARG A 143 -11.37 8.35 12.66
CA ARG A 143 -11.95 7.05 12.27
C ARG A 143 -11.29 6.47 11.03
N LEU A 144 -10.87 7.32 10.08
CA LEU A 144 -10.14 6.88 8.87
C LEU A 144 -8.80 6.27 9.24
N VAL A 145 -8.06 6.89 10.16
CA VAL A 145 -6.74 6.40 10.59
C VAL A 145 -6.90 5.07 11.33
N VAL A 146 -7.88 4.97 12.23
CA VAL A 146 -8.18 3.72 12.96
C VAL A 146 -8.66 2.62 12.01
N GLY A 147 -9.50 2.96 11.03
CA GLY A 147 -9.95 2.02 10.00
C GLY A 147 -8.82 1.54 9.10
N LEU A 148 -7.92 2.44 8.66
CA LEU A 148 -6.73 2.09 7.89
C LEU A 148 -5.77 1.22 8.70
N ALA A 149 -5.57 1.50 9.99
CA ALA A 149 -4.79 0.66 10.89
C ALA A 149 -5.42 -0.73 11.06
N ALA A 150 -6.74 -0.81 11.22
CA ALA A 150 -7.47 -2.08 11.25
C ALA A 150 -7.25 -2.87 9.95
N PHE A 151 -7.35 -2.20 8.80
CA PHE A 151 -7.08 -2.79 7.50
C PHE A 151 -5.65 -3.32 7.39
N THR A 152 -4.63 -2.51 7.70
CA THR A 152 -3.24 -2.97 7.59
C THR A 152 -2.95 -4.11 8.56
N SER A 153 -3.42 -4.04 9.81
CA SER A 153 -3.30 -5.14 10.77
C SER A 153 -4.01 -6.41 10.29
N ALA A 154 -5.20 -6.31 9.70
CA ALA A 154 -5.89 -7.45 9.12
C ALA A 154 -5.13 -8.06 7.94
N GLY A 155 -4.45 -7.24 7.14
CA GLY A 155 -3.60 -7.70 6.04
C GLY A 155 -2.35 -8.44 6.52
N GLN A 156 -1.74 -7.97 7.60
CA GLN A 156 -0.63 -8.65 8.26
C GLN A 156 -1.08 -9.97 8.91
N ALA A 157 -2.26 -10.00 9.54
CA ALA A 157 -2.83 -11.23 10.07
C ALA A 157 -3.15 -12.23 8.96
N ALA A 158 -3.74 -11.74 7.86
CA ALA A 158 -4.03 -12.53 6.68
C ALA A 158 -2.77 -13.10 6.00
N GLN A 159 -1.64 -12.38 6.06
CA GLN A 159 -0.34 -12.87 5.58
C GLN A 159 0.13 -14.09 6.37
N VAL A 160 0.13 -13.99 7.71
CA VAL A 160 0.57 -15.10 8.57
C VAL A 160 -0.35 -16.31 8.40
N VAL A 161 -1.67 -16.10 8.49
CA VAL A 161 -2.67 -17.18 8.36
C VAL A 161 -2.64 -17.78 6.96
N GLY A 162 -2.58 -16.95 5.92
CA GLY A 162 -2.58 -17.39 4.53
C GLY A 162 -1.34 -18.19 4.16
N TYR A 163 -0.15 -17.79 4.62
CA TYR A 163 1.06 -18.59 4.40
C TYR A 163 1.05 -19.90 5.19
N LEU A 164 0.59 -19.90 6.44
CA LEU A 164 0.53 -21.12 7.26
C LEU A 164 -0.43 -22.16 6.64
N ILE A 165 -1.65 -21.73 6.32
CA ILE A 165 -2.66 -22.58 5.66
C ILE A 165 -2.17 -22.96 4.26
N GLY A 166 -1.61 -22.02 3.51
CA GLY A 166 -1.09 -22.26 2.17
C GLY A 166 0.01 -23.31 2.15
N ALA A 167 0.96 -23.26 3.07
CA ALA A 167 2.01 -24.27 3.18
C ALA A 167 1.46 -25.67 3.50
N THR A 168 0.48 -25.78 4.42
CA THR A 168 -0.11 -27.08 4.77
C THR A 168 -1.00 -27.64 3.65
N VAL A 169 -1.85 -26.80 3.06
CA VAL A 169 -2.76 -27.22 1.98
C VAL A 169 -2.00 -27.51 0.69
N ALA A 170 -0.99 -26.71 0.34
CA ALA A 170 -0.16 -26.94 -0.84
C ALA A 170 0.74 -28.18 -0.70
N ALA A 171 1.14 -28.56 0.52
CA ALA A 171 1.85 -29.81 0.75
C ALA A 171 1.01 -31.03 0.35
N LEU A 172 -0.30 -30.99 0.63
CA LEU A 172 -1.26 -32.03 0.24
C LEU A 172 -1.58 -31.95 -1.25
N ASN A 173 -2.13 -30.82 -1.70
CA ASN A 173 -2.53 -30.61 -3.09
C ASN A 173 -2.54 -29.09 -3.44
N PRO A 174 -1.59 -28.62 -4.28
CA PRO A 174 -1.55 -27.23 -4.72
C PRO A 174 -2.82 -26.74 -5.43
N ASN A 175 -3.51 -27.61 -6.19
CA ASN A 175 -4.72 -27.24 -6.93
C ASN A 175 -5.89 -26.96 -5.99
N THR A 176 -5.99 -27.71 -4.88
CA THR A 176 -7.01 -27.45 -3.85
C THR A 176 -6.80 -26.07 -3.21
N ALA A 177 -5.55 -25.68 -2.96
CA ALA A 177 -5.23 -24.35 -2.44
C ALA A 177 -5.71 -23.24 -3.43
N LEU A 178 -5.45 -23.42 -4.72
CA LEU A 178 -5.89 -22.48 -5.76
C LEU A 178 -7.43 -22.40 -5.87
N LEU A 179 -8.14 -23.52 -5.75
CA LEU A 179 -9.61 -23.54 -5.71
C LEU A 179 -10.17 -22.84 -4.47
N VAL A 180 -9.57 -23.06 -3.30
CA VAL A 180 -9.94 -22.34 -2.07
C VAL A 180 -9.76 -20.84 -2.29
N ASN A 181 -8.65 -20.42 -2.91
CA ASN A 181 -8.45 -19.01 -3.25
C ASN A 181 -9.54 -18.48 -4.21
N ALA A 182 -9.90 -19.23 -5.25
CA ALA A 182 -11.01 -18.84 -6.14
C ALA A 182 -12.32 -18.63 -5.37
N VAL A 183 -12.65 -19.51 -4.42
CA VAL A 183 -13.81 -19.35 -3.54
C VAL A 183 -13.71 -18.10 -2.67
N THR A 184 -12.53 -17.77 -2.14
CA THR A 184 -12.35 -16.52 -1.36
C THR A 184 -12.64 -15.28 -2.19
N PHE A 185 -12.25 -15.25 -3.47
CA PHE A 185 -12.60 -14.15 -4.37
C PHE A 185 -14.09 -14.10 -4.69
N ALA A 186 -14.74 -15.25 -4.88
CA ALA A 186 -16.19 -15.33 -5.09
C ALA A 186 -16.97 -14.74 -3.91
N VAL A 187 -16.60 -15.14 -2.69
CA VAL A 187 -17.22 -14.64 -1.46
C VAL A 187 -16.92 -13.15 -1.26
N SER A 188 -15.69 -12.70 -1.53
CA SER A 188 -15.32 -11.28 -1.49
C SER A 188 -16.15 -10.45 -2.46
N ALA A 189 -16.30 -10.90 -3.71
CA ALA A 189 -17.14 -10.25 -4.71
C ALA A 189 -18.62 -10.17 -4.27
N ALA A 190 -19.16 -11.24 -3.67
CA ALA A 190 -20.51 -11.24 -3.14
C ALA A 190 -20.67 -10.24 -1.97
N LEU A 191 -19.73 -10.24 -1.02
CA LEU A 191 -19.74 -9.31 0.12
C LEU A 191 -19.68 -7.84 -0.34
N VAL A 192 -18.83 -7.52 -1.32
CA VAL A 192 -18.76 -6.17 -1.88
C VAL A 192 -20.02 -5.83 -2.65
N ARG A 193 -20.56 -6.79 -3.43
CA ARG A 193 -21.81 -6.58 -4.17
C ARG A 193 -22.95 -6.29 -3.19
N PHE A 194 -23.19 -7.10 -2.17
CA PHE A 194 -24.36 -6.91 -1.30
C PHE A 194 -24.15 -5.89 -0.19
N GLY A 195 -22.92 -5.67 0.26
CA GLY A 195 -22.62 -4.83 1.41
C GLY A 195 -22.21 -3.38 1.12
N VAL A 196 -21.92 -3.02 -0.13
CA VAL A 196 -21.47 -1.66 -0.50
C VAL A 196 -22.51 -0.97 -1.37
N ARG A 197 -22.87 0.28 -1.02
CA ARG A 197 -23.75 1.12 -1.83
C ARG A 197 -23.08 1.54 -3.13
N GLU A 198 -23.85 1.53 -4.21
CA GLU A 198 -23.38 2.06 -5.49
C GLU A 198 -23.28 3.58 -5.42
N ARG A 199 -22.12 4.12 -5.80
CA ARG A 199 -21.85 5.55 -5.86
C ARG A 199 -21.49 5.91 -7.31
N PRO A 200 -21.85 7.11 -7.79
CA PRO A 200 -21.46 7.56 -9.12
C PRO A 200 -19.93 7.57 -9.27
N PRO A 201 -19.42 7.42 -10.50
CA PRO A 201 -17.99 7.41 -10.75
C PRO A 201 -17.38 8.76 -10.33
N ALA A 202 -16.18 8.72 -9.75
CA ALA A 202 -15.52 9.92 -9.26
C ALA A 202 -15.07 10.85 -10.39
N MET A 203 -14.88 10.33 -11.61
CA MET A 203 -14.55 11.13 -12.78
C MET A 203 -15.76 11.26 -13.72
N ALA A 204 -16.23 12.49 -13.91
CA ALA A 204 -17.23 12.83 -14.91
C ALA A 204 -16.70 12.56 -16.33
N GLU A 205 -17.57 12.14 -17.24
CA GLU A 205 -17.22 11.77 -18.62
C GLU A 205 -16.46 12.86 -19.38
N VAL A 206 -16.78 14.12 -19.08
CA VAL A 206 -16.20 15.33 -19.68
C VAL A 206 -14.72 15.51 -19.33
N HIS A 207 -14.23 14.92 -18.24
CA HIS A 207 -12.84 15.05 -17.77
C HIS A 207 -11.94 13.86 -18.17
N ARG A 208 -12.45 12.92 -18.97
CA ARG A 208 -11.66 11.78 -19.46
C ARG A 208 -10.57 12.27 -20.43
N SER A 209 -9.32 11.90 -20.18
CA SER A 209 -8.19 12.18 -21.08
C SER A 209 -7.45 10.90 -21.47
N HIS A 210 -6.28 11.00 -22.11
CA HIS A 210 -5.49 9.82 -22.48
C HIS A 210 -4.92 9.15 -21.21
N LEU A 211 -5.03 7.83 -21.06
CA LEU A 211 -4.63 7.09 -19.85
C LEU A 211 -3.19 7.41 -19.41
N LEU A 212 -2.26 7.50 -20.36
CA LEU A 212 -0.87 7.88 -20.07
C LEU A 212 -0.75 9.28 -19.45
N ARG A 213 -1.58 10.24 -19.90
CA ARG A 213 -1.60 11.60 -19.36
C ARG A 213 -2.17 11.62 -17.93
N GLU A 214 -3.16 10.78 -17.68
CA GLU A 214 -3.75 10.57 -16.35
C GLU A 214 -2.73 9.92 -15.38
N THR A 215 -1.97 8.93 -15.85
CA THR A 215 -0.88 8.32 -15.09
C THR A 215 0.21 9.34 -14.77
N VAL A 216 0.67 10.11 -15.77
CA VAL A 216 1.67 11.18 -15.55
C VAL A 216 1.15 12.22 -14.57
N GLN A 217 -0.14 12.56 -14.61
CA GLN A 217 -0.75 13.46 -13.64
C GLN A 217 -0.72 12.89 -12.21
N GLY A 218 -0.93 11.58 -12.04
CA GLY A 218 -0.77 10.90 -10.75
C GLY A 218 0.65 11.03 -10.19
N PHE A 219 1.67 10.77 -11.00
CA PHE A 219 3.08 10.97 -10.63
C PHE A 219 3.34 12.43 -10.27
N ARG A 220 2.89 13.35 -11.13
CA ARG A 220 3.08 14.78 -10.95
C ARG A 220 2.48 15.28 -9.63
N ILE A 221 1.26 14.88 -9.29
CA ILE A 221 0.61 15.25 -8.02
C ILE A 221 1.42 14.76 -6.81
N VAL A 222 1.88 13.50 -6.83
CA VAL A 222 2.62 12.91 -5.72
C VAL A 222 3.98 13.57 -5.53
N PHE A 223 4.69 13.90 -6.61
CA PHE A 223 6.05 14.42 -6.53
C PHE A 223 6.17 15.96 -6.54
N GLU A 224 5.19 16.70 -7.09
CA GLU A 224 5.19 18.17 -7.03
C GLU A 224 4.69 18.71 -5.69
N ARG A 225 3.70 18.06 -5.06
CA ARG A 225 3.18 18.53 -3.77
C ARG A 225 4.17 18.15 -2.65
N PRO A 226 4.70 19.12 -1.88
CA PRO A 226 5.78 18.87 -0.92
C PRO A 226 5.37 17.88 0.19
N VAL A 227 4.10 17.92 0.62
CA VAL A 227 3.57 17.01 1.64
C VAL A 227 3.45 15.58 1.11
N LEU A 228 2.92 15.40 -0.11
CA LEU A 228 2.78 14.08 -0.71
C LEU A 228 4.14 13.46 -1.03
N ARG A 229 5.10 14.28 -1.49
CA ARG A 229 6.49 13.84 -1.74
C ARG A 229 7.16 13.38 -0.45
N ALA A 230 6.99 14.11 0.66
CA ALA A 230 7.55 13.71 1.95
C ALA A 230 6.96 12.38 2.43
N ILE A 231 5.64 12.19 2.27
CA ILE A 231 4.98 10.92 2.59
C ILE A 231 5.48 9.79 1.67
N ALA A 232 5.69 10.06 0.38
CA ALA A 232 6.21 9.09 -0.56
C ALA A 232 7.61 8.60 -0.15
N VAL A 233 8.54 9.54 0.09
CA VAL A 233 9.90 9.23 0.56
C VAL A 233 9.87 8.45 1.86
N LEU A 234 8.99 8.83 2.80
CA LEU A 234 8.81 8.14 4.07
C LEU A 234 8.38 6.69 3.88
N VAL A 235 7.29 6.45 3.16
CA VAL A 235 6.72 5.11 2.97
C VAL A 235 7.69 4.24 2.17
N PHE A 236 8.29 4.79 1.11
CA PHE A 236 9.28 4.08 0.30
C PHE A 236 10.50 3.65 1.11
N SER A 237 11.04 4.55 1.93
CA SER A 237 12.15 4.24 2.82
C SER A 237 11.75 3.18 3.84
N ALA A 238 10.60 3.33 4.52
CA ALA A 238 10.16 2.36 5.52
C ALA A 238 10.00 0.94 4.94
N MET A 239 9.46 0.83 3.72
CA MET A 239 9.27 -0.46 3.05
C MET A 239 10.58 -1.05 2.53
N LEU A 240 11.55 -0.22 2.12
CA LEU A 240 12.89 -0.65 1.69
C LEU A 240 13.65 -1.43 2.80
N PHE A 241 13.45 -1.04 4.07
CA PHE A 241 14.13 -1.68 5.20
C PHE A 241 13.31 -2.82 5.82
N SER A 242 11.98 -2.67 5.89
CA SER A 242 11.10 -3.64 6.56
C SER A 242 11.05 -5.00 5.86
N ILE A 243 11.32 -5.09 4.55
CA ILE A 243 11.23 -6.33 3.78
C ILE A 243 12.47 -7.24 3.91
N VAL A 244 13.60 -6.69 4.36
CA VAL A 244 14.90 -7.39 4.35
C VAL A 244 14.93 -8.63 5.25
N PRO A 245 14.40 -8.59 6.50
CA PRO A 245 14.33 -9.79 7.33
C PRO A 245 13.50 -10.91 6.70
N GLU A 246 12.44 -10.57 5.95
CA GLU A 246 11.58 -11.55 5.25
C GLU A 246 12.33 -12.19 4.06
N GLY A 247 13.01 -11.38 3.25
CA GLY A 247 13.74 -11.86 2.06
C GLY A 247 14.96 -12.72 2.37
N LEU A 248 15.62 -12.50 3.51
CA LEU A 248 16.82 -13.25 3.92
C LEU A 248 16.54 -14.33 4.98
N ALA A 249 15.28 -14.52 5.39
CA ALA A 249 14.90 -15.45 6.45
C ALA A 249 15.38 -16.89 6.18
N ALA A 250 15.27 -17.36 4.93
CA ALA A 250 15.69 -18.70 4.54
C ALA A 250 17.20 -18.91 4.67
N GLY A 251 18.00 -17.97 4.15
CA GLY A 251 19.45 -18.01 4.27
C GLY A 251 19.92 -17.92 5.72
N TRP A 252 19.24 -17.12 6.54
CA TRP A 252 19.59 -16.97 7.95
C TRP A 252 19.26 -18.20 8.80
N ALA A 253 18.17 -18.89 8.46
CA ALA A 253 17.76 -20.11 9.12
C ALA A 253 18.66 -21.31 8.79
N ALA A 254 19.08 -21.46 7.53
CA ALA A 254 19.93 -22.56 7.09
C ALA A 254 21.34 -22.51 7.71
N ASP A 255 21.87 -21.32 7.96
CA ASP A 255 23.26 -21.10 8.36
C ASP A 255 23.49 -21.24 9.88
N ARG A 256 22.42 -21.25 10.70
CA ARG A 256 22.53 -21.03 12.17
C ARG A 256 21.58 -21.82 13.07
N THR A 257 20.90 -22.81 12.53
CA THR A 257 20.33 -23.84 13.40
C THR A 257 21.47 -24.72 13.90
N ASP A 258 22.09 -24.36 15.04
CA ASP A 258 23.10 -25.16 15.77
C ASP A 258 22.53 -26.50 16.29
N GLY A 259 21.68 -27.18 15.52
CA GLY A 259 20.91 -28.36 15.91
C GLY A 259 19.73 -28.10 16.88
N ARG A 260 19.56 -26.87 17.37
CA ARG A 260 18.55 -26.53 18.42
C ARG A 260 17.14 -26.26 17.88
N MET A 261 17.00 -25.95 16.59
CA MET A 261 15.74 -25.67 15.91
C MET A 261 15.84 -26.18 14.48
N ASP A 262 14.74 -26.61 13.89
CA ASP A 262 14.69 -26.92 12.45
C ASP A 262 14.74 -25.61 11.62
N ALA A 263 15.43 -25.64 10.48
CA ALA A 263 15.62 -24.47 9.63
C ALA A 263 14.27 -23.92 9.12
N GLY A 264 13.31 -24.80 8.83
CA GLY A 264 11.95 -24.37 8.48
C GLY A 264 11.25 -23.62 9.61
N THR A 265 11.44 -24.06 10.85
CA THR A 265 10.85 -23.41 12.04
C THR A 265 11.50 -22.04 12.30
N ALA A 266 12.82 -21.93 12.15
CA ALA A 266 13.54 -20.67 12.30
C ALA A 266 13.14 -19.64 11.23
N GLN A 267 13.03 -20.06 9.97
CA GLN A 267 12.55 -19.21 8.88
C GLN A 267 11.13 -18.72 9.14
N GLY A 268 10.21 -19.63 9.51
CA GLY A 268 8.83 -19.29 9.81
C GLY A 268 8.69 -18.30 10.97
N LEU A 269 9.52 -18.44 12.01
CA LEU A 269 9.54 -17.51 13.15
C LEU A 269 9.95 -16.10 12.73
N ILE A 270 10.98 -15.96 11.90
CA ILE A 270 11.45 -14.65 11.41
C ILE A 270 10.39 -13.99 10.51
N MET A 271 9.79 -14.76 9.59
CA MET A 271 8.75 -14.26 8.69
C MET A 271 7.48 -13.87 9.44
N ALA A 272 7.11 -14.58 10.51
CA ALA A 272 5.95 -14.25 11.35
C ALA A 272 6.21 -13.05 12.27
N ALA A 273 7.46 -12.77 12.64
CA ALA A 273 7.78 -11.75 13.62
C ALA A 273 7.40 -10.33 13.18
N VAL A 274 7.69 -9.95 11.92
CA VAL A 274 7.36 -8.61 11.39
C VAL A 274 5.84 -8.38 11.38
N PRO A 275 5.00 -9.26 10.80
CA PRO A 275 3.55 -9.10 10.85
C PRO A 275 2.98 -9.09 12.28
N VAL A 276 3.47 -9.96 13.18
CA VAL A 276 3.02 -10.00 14.57
C VAL A 276 3.37 -8.70 15.29
N GLY A 277 4.62 -8.23 15.14
CA GLY A 277 5.06 -6.94 15.65
C GLY A 277 4.22 -5.78 15.13
N TYR A 278 3.89 -5.80 13.83
CA TYR A 278 3.03 -4.79 13.21
C TYR A 278 1.62 -4.79 13.79
N ILE A 279 1.01 -5.97 13.99
CA ILE A 279 -0.33 -6.08 14.59
C ILE A 279 -0.30 -5.53 16.02
N LEU A 280 0.67 -5.94 16.83
CA LEU A 280 0.82 -5.48 18.22
C LEU A 280 1.07 -3.97 18.29
N GLY A 281 1.93 -3.44 17.42
CA GLY A 281 2.19 -2.00 17.31
C GLY A 281 0.98 -1.20 16.88
N GLY A 282 0.28 -1.67 15.85
CA GLY A 282 -0.92 -1.03 15.34
C GLY A 282 -2.02 -0.96 16.40
N LEU A 283 -2.27 -2.06 17.11
CA LEU A 283 -3.26 -2.12 18.19
C LEU A 283 -2.86 -1.26 19.40
N THR A 284 -1.59 -1.28 19.78
CA THR A 284 -1.09 -0.51 20.94
C THR A 284 -1.12 0.98 20.65
N ILE A 285 -0.58 1.40 19.50
CA ILE A 285 -0.48 2.82 19.12
C ILE A 285 -1.86 3.38 18.80
N SER A 286 -2.74 2.62 18.15
CA SER A 286 -4.12 3.07 17.90
C SER A 286 -4.93 3.23 19.20
N ARG A 287 -4.71 2.40 20.22
CA ARG A 287 -5.46 2.49 21.48
C ARG A 287 -4.89 3.48 22.49
N LEU A 288 -3.57 3.50 22.67
CA LEU A 288 -2.93 4.27 23.76
C LEU A 288 -2.54 5.69 23.34
N VAL A 289 -2.41 5.96 22.04
CA VAL A 289 -1.91 7.24 21.54
C VAL A 289 -3.02 8.01 20.83
N GLY A 290 -3.36 9.18 21.35
CA GLY A 290 -4.30 10.11 20.70
C GLY A 290 -3.74 10.76 19.42
N PRO A 291 -4.61 11.29 18.54
CA PRO A 291 -4.26 11.70 17.17
C PRO A 291 -3.14 12.74 17.08
N GLU A 292 -3.13 13.77 17.93
CA GLU A 292 -2.04 14.77 17.96
C GLU A 292 -0.70 14.15 18.36
N ARG A 293 -0.74 13.21 19.31
CA ARG A 293 0.46 12.54 19.81
C ARG A 293 1.00 11.52 18.81
N ARG A 294 0.15 10.93 17.96
CA ARG A 294 0.57 10.05 16.84
C ARG A 294 1.42 10.80 15.82
N LEU A 295 1.05 12.04 15.49
CA LEU A 295 1.84 12.89 14.56
C LEU A 295 3.21 13.25 15.15
N THR A 296 3.27 13.54 16.45
CA THR A 296 4.53 13.84 17.15
C THR A 296 5.41 12.60 17.29
N LEU A 297 4.83 11.43 17.54
CA LEU A 297 5.54 10.16 17.64
C LEU A 297 6.03 9.62 16.29
N MET A 298 5.53 10.16 15.18
CA MET A 298 5.93 9.71 13.85
C MET A 298 7.43 9.93 13.60
N ARG A 299 8.00 11.07 14.02
CA ARG A 299 9.43 11.39 13.86
C ARG A 299 10.36 10.44 14.62
N PRO A 300 10.16 10.16 15.93
CA PRO A 300 10.99 9.17 16.61
C PRO A 300 10.76 7.75 16.06
N LEU A 301 9.55 7.39 15.65
CA LEU A 301 9.28 6.08 15.06
C LEU A 301 9.98 5.86 13.71
N MET A 302 10.18 6.91 12.90
CA MET A 302 10.98 6.86 11.68
C MET A 302 12.42 6.41 11.95
N ILE A 303 12.99 6.82 13.08
CA ILE A 303 14.37 6.48 13.45
C ILE A 303 14.42 5.11 14.14
N ILE A 304 13.46 4.83 15.03
CA ILE A 304 13.40 3.58 15.81
C ILE A 304 13.17 2.36 14.90
N ALA A 305 12.35 2.48 13.85
CA ALA A 305 12.04 1.37 12.95
C ALA A 305 13.30 0.70 12.35
N PRO A 306 14.20 1.42 11.63
CA PRO A 306 15.45 0.86 11.15
C PRO A 306 16.48 0.65 12.27
N ALA A 307 16.50 1.49 13.33
CA ALA A 307 17.46 1.35 14.42
C ALA A 307 17.29 0.04 15.20
N THR A 308 16.08 -0.50 15.28
CA THR A 308 15.81 -1.77 15.95
C THR A 308 16.50 -2.96 15.27
N LEU A 309 16.82 -2.85 13.97
CA LEU A 309 17.53 -3.90 13.23
C LEU A 309 19.05 -3.72 13.22
N VAL A 310 19.59 -2.57 13.66
CA VAL A 310 21.04 -2.32 13.74
C VAL A 310 21.79 -3.32 14.62
N PRO A 311 21.24 -3.78 15.78
CA PRO A 311 21.89 -4.81 16.58
C PRO A 311 22.04 -6.16 15.88
N ALA A 312 21.40 -6.39 14.72
CA ALA A 312 21.67 -7.56 13.89
C ALA A 312 23.15 -7.65 13.46
N LEU A 313 23.88 -6.52 13.45
CA LEU A 313 25.32 -6.50 13.16
C LEU A 313 26.15 -7.32 14.16
N PHE A 314 25.66 -7.47 15.41
CA PHE A 314 26.32 -8.29 16.44
C PHE A 314 26.05 -9.79 16.28
N ASN A 315 25.43 -10.20 15.17
CA ASN A 315 25.16 -11.59 14.83
C ASN A 315 24.40 -12.37 15.93
N PRO A 316 23.22 -11.86 16.35
CA PRO A 316 22.46 -12.50 17.43
C PRO A 316 21.75 -13.78 16.96
N PRO A 317 21.33 -14.68 17.88
CA PRO A 317 20.63 -15.90 17.53
C PRO A 317 19.28 -15.64 16.84
N PRO A 318 18.72 -16.61 16.07
CA PRO A 318 17.49 -16.43 15.28
C PRO A 318 16.26 -15.94 16.07
N THR A 319 16.19 -16.24 17.37
CA THR A 319 15.12 -15.77 18.26
C THR A 319 15.23 -14.28 18.55
N VAL A 320 16.45 -13.78 18.79
CA VAL A 320 16.70 -12.35 19.01
C VAL A 320 16.46 -11.57 17.73
N VAL A 321 16.87 -12.12 16.60
CA VAL A 321 16.54 -11.59 15.27
C VAL A 321 15.04 -11.41 15.07
N ALA A 322 14.25 -12.45 15.39
CA ALA A 322 12.81 -12.38 15.31
C ALA A 322 12.27 -11.27 16.22
N LEU A 323 12.80 -11.11 17.44
CA LEU A 323 12.44 -10.00 18.33
C LEU A 323 12.77 -8.63 17.73
N LEU A 324 13.94 -8.45 17.12
CA LEU A 324 14.33 -7.20 16.46
C LEU A 324 13.43 -6.90 15.25
N ALA A 325 13.11 -7.93 14.45
CA ALA A 325 12.20 -7.84 13.32
C ALA A 325 10.76 -7.48 13.77
N GLY A 326 10.29 -8.06 14.87
CA GLY A 326 9.02 -7.70 15.50
C GLY A 326 9.01 -6.27 16.03
N GLY A 327 10.10 -5.80 16.64
CA GLY A 327 10.22 -4.41 17.06
C GLY A 327 10.23 -3.42 15.89
N CYS A 328 10.88 -3.78 14.78
CA CYS A 328 10.78 -3.02 13.52
C CYS A 328 9.32 -2.94 13.03
N GLY A 329 8.64 -4.08 12.93
CA GLY A 329 7.22 -4.14 12.56
C GLY A 329 6.33 -3.28 13.46
N PHE A 330 6.56 -3.31 14.78
CA PHE A 330 5.85 -2.49 15.76
C PHE A 330 6.01 -0.99 15.46
N ALA A 331 7.23 -0.55 15.17
CA ALA A 331 7.49 0.86 14.86
C ALA A 331 6.86 1.28 13.52
N VAL A 332 6.94 0.42 12.50
CA VAL A 332 6.32 0.64 11.18
C VAL A 332 4.80 0.74 11.29
N ALA A 333 4.16 0.00 12.20
CA ALA A 333 2.72 0.06 12.42
C ALA A 333 2.22 1.39 13.00
N GLY A 334 3.07 2.12 13.74
CA GLY A 334 2.75 3.48 14.17
C GLY A 334 2.91 4.52 13.06
N LEU A 335 3.73 4.20 12.05
CA LEU A 335 4.13 5.12 11.00
C LEU A 335 3.22 5.06 9.77
N VAL A 336 3.04 3.86 9.19
CA VAL A 336 2.41 3.66 7.88
C VAL A 336 0.92 4.01 7.86
N PRO A 337 0.08 3.62 8.83
CA PRO A 337 -1.34 3.97 8.81
C PRO A 337 -1.57 5.48 8.95
N VAL A 338 -0.75 6.15 9.76
CA VAL A 338 -0.80 7.61 9.94
C VAL A 338 -0.38 8.31 8.65
N ALA A 339 0.73 7.89 8.04
CA ALA A 339 1.19 8.41 6.76
C ALA A 339 0.14 8.21 5.65
N ASN A 340 -0.47 7.03 5.56
CA ASN A 340 -1.55 6.74 4.60
C ASN A 340 -2.79 7.59 4.87
N GLY A 341 -3.17 7.80 6.13
CA GLY A 341 -4.28 8.68 6.49
C GLY A 341 -4.03 10.13 6.07
N LEU A 342 -2.83 10.65 6.31
CA LEU A 342 -2.43 11.99 5.85
C LEU A 342 -2.41 12.08 4.32
N PHE A 343 -1.89 11.05 3.65
CA PHE A 343 -1.86 10.96 2.19
C PHE A 343 -3.27 11.06 1.59
N VAL A 344 -4.22 10.29 2.14
CA VAL A 344 -5.62 10.30 1.71
C VAL A 344 -6.27 11.67 1.91
N GLN A 345 -5.99 12.32 3.05
CA GLN A 345 -6.58 13.61 3.40
C GLN A 345 -5.99 14.78 2.61
N ALA A 346 -4.72 14.68 2.18
CA ALA A 346 -4.05 15.69 1.36
C ALA A 346 -4.34 15.55 -0.15
N LEU A 347 -5.15 14.56 -0.55
CA LEU A 347 -5.55 14.32 -1.93
C LEU A 347 -6.99 14.81 -2.20
N PRO A 348 -7.19 15.61 -3.27
CA PRO A 348 -8.52 15.99 -3.72
C PRO A 348 -9.31 14.77 -4.21
N ASP A 349 -10.64 14.91 -4.24
CA ASP A 349 -11.54 13.91 -4.79
C ASP A 349 -11.24 13.71 -6.29
N GLY A 350 -11.23 12.46 -6.75
CA GLY A 350 -10.95 12.10 -8.14
C GLY A 350 -9.48 11.90 -8.52
N PHE A 351 -8.51 12.15 -7.63
CA PHE A 351 -7.09 11.82 -7.85
C PHE A 351 -6.55 10.71 -6.94
N ARG A 352 -7.39 10.22 -6.02
CA ARG A 352 -6.97 9.27 -4.98
C ARG A 352 -6.51 7.95 -5.57
N ALA A 353 -7.27 7.35 -6.49
CA ALA A 353 -6.92 6.04 -7.02
C ALA A 353 -5.64 6.10 -7.87
N ARG A 354 -5.42 7.16 -8.65
CA ARG A 354 -4.14 7.38 -9.36
C ARG A 354 -2.95 7.53 -8.41
N ALA A 355 -3.08 8.40 -7.41
CA ALA A 355 -1.99 8.66 -6.47
C ALA A 355 -1.66 7.42 -5.62
N PHE A 356 -2.68 6.64 -5.23
CA PHE A 356 -2.48 5.34 -4.59
C PHE A 356 -1.82 4.33 -5.53
N GLY A 357 -2.20 4.30 -6.80
CA GLY A 357 -1.55 3.46 -7.81
C GLY A 357 -0.05 3.73 -7.90
N VAL A 358 0.36 5.01 -7.96
CA VAL A 358 1.78 5.42 -7.97
C VAL A 358 2.49 5.00 -6.68
N MET A 359 1.88 5.27 -5.53
CA MET A 359 2.45 4.89 -4.23
C MET A 359 2.62 3.37 -4.10
N ALA A 360 1.59 2.60 -4.43
CA ALA A 360 1.63 1.15 -4.32
C ALA A 360 2.64 0.52 -5.29
N SER A 361 2.71 0.99 -6.54
CA SER A 361 3.74 0.56 -7.49
C SER A 361 5.14 0.89 -6.99
N GLY A 362 5.36 2.12 -6.52
CA GLY A 362 6.66 2.54 -5.98
C GLY A 362 7.09 1.64 -4.82
N THR A 363 6.19 1.38 -3.88
CA THR A 363 6.44 0.45 -2.76
C THR A 363 6.79 -0.97 -3.22
N GLN A 364 6.10 -1.51 -4.23
CA GLN A 364 6.38 -2.86 -4.72
C GLN A 364 7.72 -2.97 -5.46
N ILE A 365 8.04 -1.98 -6.31
CA ILE A 365 9.31 -1.92 -7.04
C ILE A 365 10.48 -1.81 -6.06
N ILE A 366 10.35 -0.94 -5.06
CA ILE A 366 11.39 -0.70 -4.06
C ILE A 366 11.61 -1.94 -3.19
N GLN A 367 10.54 -2.62 -2.77
CA GLN A 367 10.66 -3.89 -2.03
C GLN A 367 11.33 -4.98 -2.88
N GLY A 368 10.91 -5.14 -4.14
CA GLY A 368 11.53 -6.11 -5.06
C GLY A 368 13.02 -5.81 -5.28
N ALA A 369 13.37 -4.54 -5.51
CA ALA A 369 14.76 -4.10 -5.65
C ALA A 369 15.56 -4.33 -4.36
N ALA A 370 14.99 -4.05 -3.19
CA ALA A 370 15.64 -4.31 -1.90
C ALA A 370 16.00 -5.78 -1.73
N VAL A 371 15.05 -6.69 -1.99
CA VAL A 371 15.28 -8.14 -1.87
C VAL A 371 16.35 -8.63 -2.85
N LEU A 372 16.35 -8.14 -4.10
CA LEU A 372 17.37 -8.49 -5.08
C LEU A 372 18.76 -8.00 -4.68
N VAL A 373 18.87 -6.74 -4.23
CA VAL A 373 20.15 -6.15 -3.82
C VAL A 373 20.67 -6.84 -2.56
N THR A 374 19.83 -7.02 -1.54
CA THR A 374 20.26 -7.67 -0.29
C THR A 374 20.57 -9.15 -0.49
N GLY A 375 19.86 -9.85 -1.38
CA GLY A 375 20.19 -11.21 -1.80
C GLY A 375 21.57 -11.30 -2.47
N ALA A 376 21.86 -10.44 -3.44
CA ALA A 376 23.17 -10.40 -4.10
C ALA A 376 24.31 -10.03 -3.14
N LEU A 377 24.05 -9.14 -2.16
CA LEU A 377 25.01 -8.84 -1.11
C LEU A 377 25.24 -10.04 -0.19
N ALA A 378 24.20 -10.80 0.13
CA ALA A 378 24.28 -11.97 1.00
C ALA A 378 25.07 -13.14 0.40
N GLU A 379 25.25 -13.19 -0.92
CA GLU A 379 26.15 -14.17 -1.56
C GLU A 379 27.63 -13.87 -1.29
N ARG A 380 27.98 -12.61 -1.05
CA ARG A 380 29.37 -12.14 -0.88
C ARG A 380 29.72 -11.78 0.55
N PHE A 381 28.73 -11.41 1.35
CA PHE A 381 28.87 -10.95 2.74
C PHE A 381 27.97 -11.76 3.66
N SER A 382 28.32 -11.84 4.94
CA SER A 382 27.49 -12.54 5.91
C SER A 382 26.13 -11.85 6.06
N VAL A 383 25.05 -12.63 6.06
CA VAL A 383 23.66 -12.14 6.18
C VAL A 383 23.48 -11.10 7.31
N PRO A 384 24.04 -11.28 8.53
CA PRO A 384 23.89 -10.28 9.60
C PRO A 384 24.57 -8.94 9.29
N SER A 385 25.70 -8.95 8.57
CA SER A 385 26.39 -7.72 8.17
C SER A 385 25.59 -6.95 7.11
N VAL A 386 24.99 -7.66 6.15
CA VAL A 386 24.11 -7.07 5.14
C VAL A 386 22.90 -6.42 5.81
N VAL A 387 22.21 -7.13 6.70
CA VAL A 387 21.05 -6.60 7.44
C VAL A 387 21.44 -5.39 8.29
N GLY A 388 22.54 -5.47 9.04
CA GLY A 388 23.01 -4.40 9.92
C GLY A 388 23.41 -3.13 9.16
N VAL A 389 24.21 -3.25 8.11
CA VAL A 389 24.64 -2.11 7.27
C VAL A 389 23.47 -1.51 6.51
N TRP A 390 22.58 -2.34 5.96
CA TRP A 390 21.37 -1.88 5.28
C TRP A 390 20.45 -1.11 6.23
N SER A 391 20.29 -1.61 7.46
CA SER A 391 19.49 -0.94 8.50
C SER A 391 20.15 0.36 8.98
N ALA A 392 21.49 0.40 9.10
CA ALA A 392 22.23 1.62 9.43
C ALA A 392 22.08 2.70 8.35
N ALA A 393 22.18 2.32 7.06
CA ALA A 393 21.88 3.21 5.95
C ALA A 393 20.42 3.72 6.01
N GLY A 394 19.49 2.85 6.43
CA GLY A 394 18.10 3.23 6.65
C GLY A 394 17.88 4.20 7.79
N VAL A 395 18.61 4.08 8.89
CA VAL A 395 18.59 5.08 9.97
C VAL A 395 19.01 6.44 9.42
N LEU A 396 20.08 6.51 8.61
CA LEU A 396 20.54 7.76 8.01
C LEU A 396 19.47 8.38 7.09
N ILE A 397 18.91 7.59 6.18
CA ILE A 397 17.88 8.04 5.23
C ILE A 397 16.61 8.48 5.97
N MET A 398 16.15 7.71 6.96
CA MET A 398 14.97 8.06 7.76
C MET A 398 15.21 9.28 8.65
N THR A 399 16.43 9.48 9.16
CA THR A 399 16.80 10.69 9.91
C THR A 399 16.77 11.91 9.01
N LEU A 400 17.32 11.83 7.79
CA LEU A 400 17.24 12.91 6.80
C LEU A 400 15.78 13.18 6.40
N ALA A 401 14.96 12.14 6.21
CA ALA A 401 13.54 12.28 5.92
C ALA A 401 12.77 12.91 7.11
N ALA A 402 13.14 12.59 8.35
CA ALA A 402 12.55 13.17 9.56
C ALA A 402 12.92 14.65 9.72
N LEU A 403 14.15 15.02 9.36
CA LEU A 403 14.61 16.42 9.33
C LEU A 403 13.93 17.22 8.21
N ALA A 404 13.74 16.60 7.05
CA ALA A 404 13.01 17.19 5.92
C ALA A 404 11.48 17.12 6.07
N TRP A 405 10.96 16.59 7.18
CA TRP A 405 9.53 16.41 7.37
C TRP A 405 8.80 17.76 7.43
N PRO A 406 7.72 17.96 6.64
CA PRO A 406 6.98 19.22 6.62
C PRO A 406 6.50 19.65 8.02
N ARG A 407 6.55 20.95 8.29
CA ARG A 407 6.00 21.51 9.54
C ARG A 407 4.49 21.23 9.60
N PRO A 408 3.90 21.04 10.80
CA PRO A 408 2.47 20.78 10.96
C PRO A 408 1.57 21.78 10.23
N GLN A 409 1.97 23.07 10.22
CA GLN A 409 1.26 24.15 9.51
C GLN A 409 1.09 23.87 8.01
N VAL A 410 2.16 23.44 7.33
CA VAL A 410 2.16 23.11 5.90
C VAL A 410 1.27 21.92 5.61
N ILE A 411 1.19 20.96 6.54
CA ILE A 411 0.31 19.79 6.42
C ILE A 411 -1.15 20.23 6.54
N HIS A 412 -1.48 21.08 7.52
CA HIS A 412 -2.84 21.59 7.70
C HIS A 412 -3.30 22.43 6.49
N GLU A 413 -2.43 23.28 5.96
CA GLU A 413 -2.69 24.07 4.74
C GLU A 413 -2.93 23.16 3.53
N ALA A 414 -2.11 22.12 3.33
CA ALA A 414 -2.27 21.18 2.23
C ALA A 414 -3.60 20.39 2.32
N VAL A 415 -3.99 19.97 3.53
CA VAL A 415 -5.27 19.29 3.75
C VAL A 415 -6.45 20.25 3.52
N ALA A 416 -6.35 21.50 3.99
CA ALA A 416 -7.36 22.52 3.76
C ALA A 416 -7.53 22.85 2.26
N ALA A 417 -6.42 23.00 1.54
CA ALA A 417 -6.42 23.24 0.09
C ALA A 417 -7.05 22.07 -0.67
N ALA A 418 -6.71 20.83 -0.33
CA ALA A 418 -7.31 19.64 -0.95
C ALA A 418 -8.83 19.56 -0.71
N ARG A 419 -9.30 19.90 0.49
CA ARG A 419 -10.75 19.97 0.80
C ARG A 419 -11.44 21.07 0.00
N ALA A 420 -10.80 22.23 -0.18
CA ALA A 420 -11.34 23.32 -0.98
C ALA A 420 -11.44 22.95 -2.47
N GLU A 421 -10.43 22.28 -3.03
CA GLU A 421 -10.44 21.77 -4.41
C GLU A 421 -11.56 20.73 -4.63
N SER A 422 -11.79 19.84 -3.66
CA SER A 422 -12.92 18.90 -3.71
C SER A 422 -14.27 19.62 -3.65
N ALA A 423 -14.42 20.63 -2.79
CA ALA A 423 -15.67 21.39 -2.62
C ALA A 423 -15.99 22.27 -3.84
N ALA A 424 -14.97 22.75 -4.56
CA ALA A 424 -15.11 23.56 -5.76
C ALA A 424 -15.50 22.77 -7.02
N GLY A 425 -15.65 21.44 -6.93
CA GLY A 425 -16.03 20.61 -8.07
C GLY A 425 -14.89 20.33 -9.05
N GLY A 426 -13.76 19.82 -8.54
CA GLY A 426 -12.85 18.89 -9.25
C GLY A 426 -12.54 19.18 -10.73
N GLY A 427 -11.88 20.30 -11.02
CA GLY A 427 -11.20 20.51 -12.29
C GLY A 427 -9.99 21.43 -12.08
N PRO A 428 -8.80 21.12 -12.65
CA PRO A 428 -7.69 22.06 -12.58
C PRO A 428 -8.11 23.32 -13.33
N ALA A 429 -8.33 24.41 -12.60
CA ALA A 429 -8.32 25.73 -13.19
C ALA A 429 -6.99 25.85 -13.94
N HIS A 430 -7.05 25.86 -15.27
CA HIS A 430 -5.94 26.30 -16.08
C HIS A 430 -5.48 27.64 -15.49
N ALA A 431 -4.25 27.67 -14.99
CA ALA A 431 -3.53 28.91 -14.80
C ALA A 431 -3.53 29.58 -16.19
N HIS A 432 -4.42 30.55 -16.38
CA HIS A 432 -4.31 31.48 -17.47
C HIS A 432 -2.97 32.18 -17.28
N ALA A 433 -2.00 31.82 -18.11
CA ALA A 433 -0.92 32.74 -18.44
C ALA A 433 -1.59 34.07 -18.83
N PRO A 434 -1.14 35.22 -18.28
CA PRO A 434 -1.55 36.49 -18.85
C PRO A 434 -1.04 36.49 -20.30
N GLY A 435 -1.97 36.53 -21.26
CA GLY A 435 -1.63 36.67 -22.67
C GLY A 435 -0.75 37.90 -22.86
N PRO A 436 0.15 37.90 -23.85
CA PRO A 436 1.05 39.01 -24.06
C PRO A 436 0.22 40.26 -24.30
N ALA A 437 0.49 41.30 -23.51
CA ALA A 437 -0.06 42.64 -23.73
C ALA A 437 0.32 43.07 -25.15
N SER A 438 -0.64 42.95 -26.07
CA SER A 438 -0.59 43.63 -27.36
C SER A 438 -0.62 45.11 -27.05
N GLY A 439 0.55 45.72 -27.05
CA GLY A 439 0.70 47.16 -27.02
C GLY A 439 0.01 47.73 -28.24
N ASP A 440 -1.05 48.49 -28.02
CA ASP A 440 -1.52 49.45 -28.99
C ASP A 440 -1.34 50.83 -28.39
N ARG A 441 -0.11 51.34 -28.54
CA ARG A 441 0.13 52.77 -28.48
C ARG A 441 -0.20 53.32 -29.85
N ASN A 442 -1.00 54.38 -29.80
CA ASN A 442 -0.94 55.54 -30.68
C ASN A 442 -1.94 55.55 -31.85
N ARG A 443 -3.04 56.30 -31.67
CA ARG A 443 -3.29 57.48 -32.50
C ARG A 443 -4.36 58.38 -31.87
N GLU A 444 -3.90 59.57 -31.50
CA GLU A 444 -4.69 60.80 -31.40
C GLU A 444 -5.61 60.96 -32.61
N HIS A 445 -6.84 61.43 -32.40
CA HIS A 445 -7.35 62.66 -33.01
C HIS A 445 -8.74 62.96 -32.42
N GLY A 446 -8.87 64.16 -31.85
CA GLY A 446 -10.11 64.60 -31.23
C GLY A 446 -11.24 64.89 -32.21
N ARG A 447 -12.46 64.96 -31.68
CA ARG A 447 -13.42 66.06 -31.92
C ARG A 447 -14.71 65.80 -31.14
N HIS A 448 -15.03 66.78 -30.29
CA HIS A 448 -16.32 67.43 -30.13
C HIS A 448 -17.64 66.63 -30.25
N ARG A 449 -18.44 66.81 -29.19
CA ARG A 449 -19.82 67.35 -29.14
C ARG A 449 -21.03 66.39 -29.19
N HIS A 450 -21.92 66.71 -28.23
CA HIS A 450 -23.39 66.59 -28.19
C HIS A 450 -23.96 65.16 -28.19
N ALA A 451 -24.54 64.71 -27.07
CA ALA A 451 -25.91 64.98 -26.60
C ALA A 451 -26.97 64.38 -27.54
N VAL A 452 -27.83 63.50 -27.00
CA VAL A 452 -29.30 63.62 -26.96
C VAL A 452 -29.89 62.28 -26.47
N THR A 453 -30.69 62.42 -25.39
CA THR A 453 -31.72 61.54 -24.81
C THR A 453 -31.36 60.14 -24.33
#